data_AF-A0A368HA77-F1
#
_entry.id   AF-A0A368HA77-F1
#
_cell.length_a   1.000
_cell.length_b   1.000
_cell.length_c   1.000
_cell.angle_alpha   90.00
_cell.angle_beta   90.00
_cell.angle_gamma   90.00
#
_symmetry.space_group_name_H-M   'P 1'
#
loop_
_entity.id
_entity.type
_entity.pdbx_description
1 polymer ?
#
loop_
_entity_poly.entity_id
_entity_poly.type
_entity_poly.pdbx_seq_one_letter_code
_entity_poly.pdbx_strand_id
1 'polypeptide(L)' 'MFLYVLTLLLVLNAFTQDVMAQPCADRVPGPVCQQMKDKGNCNNPVFETIARMQCAKTCGFC' A
#
# COMPACT_ATOMS: atom_id res chain seq x y z
N MET A 1 10.02 -39.67 0.23
CA MET A 1 8.91 -38.92 -0.39
C MET A 1 8.17 -38.01 0.59
N PHE A 2 7.71 -38.50 1.75
CA PHE A 2 6.98 -37.68 2.76
C PHE A 2 7.77 -36.48 3.29
N LEU A 3 9.07 -36.67 3.56
CA LEU A 3 9.96 -35.60 4.06
C LEU A 3 10.08 -34.44 3.06
N TYR A 4 10.10 -34.72 1.76
CA TYR A 4 10.15 -33.68 0.72
C TYR A 4 8.87 -32.84 0.64
N VAL A 5 7.71 -33.48 0.85
CA VAL A 5 6.41 -32.79 0.90
C VAL A 5 6.34 -31.88 2.13
N LEU A 6 6.80 -32.35 3.29
CA LEU A 6 6.88 -31.55 4.51
C LEU A 6 7.82 -30.35 4.35
N THR A 7 8.98 -30.53 3.70
CA THR A 7 9.90 -29.42 3.44
C THR A 7 9.32 -28.38 2.47
N LEU A 8 8.59 -28.82 1.43
CA LEU A 8 7.94 -27.90 0.48
C LEU A 8 6.83 -27.08 1.15
N LEU A 9 6.03 -27.71 2.00
CA LEU A 9 4.97 -27.03 2.75
C LEU A 9 5.54 -26.01 3.75
N LEU A 10 6.64 -26.33 4.43
CA LEU A 10 7.31 -25.39 5.35
C LEU A 10 7.85 -24.16 4.61
N VAL A 11 8.46 -24.37 3.44
CA VAL A 11 8.97 -23.29 2.59
C VAL A 11 7.83 -22.40 2.11
N LEU A 12 6.73 -22.97 1.60
CA LEU A 12 5.57 -22.19 1.15
C LEU A 12 4.94 -21.37 2.29
N ASN A 13 4.80 -21.94 3.49
CA ASN A 13 4.30 -21.21 4.66
C ASN A 13 5.23 -20.05 5.07
N ALA A 14 6.55 -20.24 5.02
CA ALA A 14 7.52 -19.19 5.33
C ALA A 14 7.46 -17.99 4.35
N PHE A 15 7.03 -18.22 3.10
CA PHE A 15 6.90 -17.17 2.08
C PHE A 15 5.48 -16.55 2.00
N THR A 16 4.54 -16.93 2.87
CA THR A 16 3.15 -16.43 2.80
C THR A 16 2.89 -15.10 3.53
N GLN A 17 3.84 -14.56 4.28
CA GLN A 17 3.54 -13.44 5.19
C GLN A 17 3.57 -12.03 4.58
N ASP A 18 4.13 -11.80 3.39
CA ASP A 18 4.40 -10.42 2.94
C ASP A 18 3.87 -10.07 1.55
N VAL A 19 2.90 -10.81 1.03
CA VAL A 19 2.56 -10.68 -0.40
C VAL A 19 1.58 -9.53 -0.73
N MET A 20 0.79 -8.96 0.20
CA MET A 20 -0.36 -8.11 -0.25
C MET A 20 -0.75 -6.89 0.58
N ALA A 21 0.02 -6.46 1.58
CA ALA A 21 -0.28 -5.20 2.27
C ALA A 21 0.79 -4.16 1.95
N GLN A 22 0.58 -3.38 0.89
CA GLN A 22 1.33 -2.13 0.76
C GLN A 22 1.07 -1.30 2.02
N PRO A 23 2.11 -0.85 2.74
CA PRO A 23 1.92 -0.10 3.98
C PRO A 23 1.10 1.15 3.67
N CYS A 24 -0.03 1.29 4.38
CA CYS A 24 -0.88 2.47 4.26
C CYS A 24 -0.14 3.69 4.82
N ALA A 25 0.49 4.44 3.93
CA ALA A 25 1.32 5.56 4.29
C ALA A 25 1.32 6.62 3.19
N ASP A 26 1.51 7.86 3.60
CA ASP A 26 1.88 8.93 2.70
C ASP A 26 3.38 8.78 2.36
N ARG A 27 3.72 8.92 1.08
CA ARG A 27 5.07 8.77 0.55
C ARG A 27 5.77 10.11 0.31
N VAL A 28 5.08 11.21 0.55
CA VAL A 28 5.60 12.58 0.46
C VAL A 28 5.39 13.31 1.80
N PRO A 29 6.10 14.43 2.05
CA PRO A 29 5.95 15.17 3.29
C PRO A 29 4.49 15.57 3.56
N GLY A 30 4.06 15.45 4.83
CA GLY A 30 2.70 15.75 5.26
C GLY A 30 2.11 17.07 4.74
N PRO A 31 2.86 18.20 4.73
CA PRO A 31 2.35 19.47 4.18
C PRO A 31 1.93 19.40 2.71
N VAL A 32 2.58 18.56 1.89
CA VAL A 32 2.23 18.37 0.48
C VAL A 32 0.89 17.64 0.35
N CYS A 33 0.69 16.59 1.13
CA CYS A 33 -0.58 15.87 1.15
C CYS A 33 -1.72 16.70 1.74
N GLN A 34 -1.44 17.49 2.78
CA GLN A 34 -2.41 18.42 3.34
C GLN A 34 -2.83 19.46 2.30
N GLN A 35 -1.88 20.06 1.58
CA GLN A 35 -2.19 20.99 0.49
C GLN A 35 -3.02 20.33 -0.61
N MET A 36 -2.73 19.07 -0.96
CA MET A 36 -3.51 18.31 -1.94
C MET A 36 -4.95 18.12 -1.48
N LYS A 37 -5.15 17.78 -0.21
CA LYS A 37 -6.47 17.64 0.42
C LYS A 37 -7.23 18.96 0.44
N ASP A 38 -6.58 20.04 0.89
CA ASP A 38 -7.19 21.37 1.01
C ASP A 38 -7.59 21.94 -0.36
N LYS A 39 -6.87 21.60 -1.43
CA LYS A 39 -7.22 21.94 -2.82
C LYS A 39 -8.32 21.07 -3.42
N GLY A 40 -8.83 20.07 -2.70
CA GLY A 40 -9.84 19.12 -3.20
C GLY A 40 -9.28 18.09 -4.19
N ASN A 41 -7.96 17.97 -4.31
CA ASN A 41 -7.33 17.09 -5.30
C ASN A 41 -7.42 15.60 -4.94
N CYS A 42 -7.74 15.25 -3.68
CA CYS A 42 -8.04 13.85 -3.32
C CYS A 42 -9.26 13.31 -4.09
N ASN A 43 -10.21 14.17 -4.46
CA ASN A 43 -11.44 13.78 -5.15
C ASN A 43 -11.44 14.18 -6.65
N ASN A 44 -10.32 14.69 -7.14
CA ASN A 44 -10.18 15.13 -8.52
C ASN A 44 -9.66 13.97 -9.38
N PRO A 45 -10.39 13.53 -10.42
CA PRO A 45 -9.97 12.39 -11.24
C PRO A 45 -8.62 12.59 -11.94
N VAL A 46 -8.23 13.86 -12.18
CA VAL A 46 -6.90 14.18 -12.74
C VAL A 46 -5.77 13.80 -11.77
N PHE A 47 -6.02 13.88 -10.47
CA PHE A 47 -5.03 13.63 -9.42
C PHE A 47 -5.21 12.29 -8.74
N GLU A 48 -6.24 11.50 -9.06
CA GLU A 48 -6.58 10.25 -8.37
C GLU A 48 -5.38 9.30 -8.27
N THR A 49 -4.68 9.05 -9.38
CA THR A 49 -3.50 8.18 -9.41
C THR A 49 -2.39 8.69 -8.50
N ILE A 50 -2.12 9.99 -8.52
CA ILE A 50 -1.08 10.59 -7.68
C ILE A 50 -1.51 10.56 -6.20
N ALA A 51 -2.76 10.88 -5.90
CA ALA A 51 -3.31 10.90 -4.56
C ALA A 51 -3.28 9.50 -3.93
N ARG A 52 -3.64 8.45 -4.69
CA ARG A 52 -3.54 7.04 -4.26
C ARG A 52 -2.10 6.58 -4.04
N MET A 53 -1.15 7.03 -4.85
CA MET A 53 0.24 6.59 -4.72
C MET A 53 1.04 7.35 -3.66
N GLN A 54 0.78 8.65 -3.51
CA GLN A 54 1.62 9.54 -2.70
C GLN A 54 0.99 9.95 -1.38
N CYS A 55 -0.34 10.05 -1.34
CA CYS A 55 -1.09 10.59 -0.19
C CYS A 55 -2.22 9.64 0.23
N ALA A 56 -1.95 8.33 0.15
CA ALA A 56 -2.94 7.26 0.38
C ALA A 56 -3.67 7.43 1.71
N LYS A 57 -2.92 7.73 2.78
CA LYS A 57 -3.43 7.88 4.14
C LYS A 57 -4.13 9.23 4.32
N THR A 58 -3.52 10.32 3.87
CA THR A 58 -4.11 11.67 4.02
C THR A 58 -5.43 11.81 3.25
N CYS A 59 -5.53 11.20 2.07
CA CYS A 59 -6.72 11.21 1.23
C CYS A 59 -7.72 10.07 1.57
N GLY A 60 -7.39 9.14 2.47
CA GLY A 60 -8.31 8.08 2.93
C GLY A 60 -8.55 6.94 1.94
N PHE A 61 -7.58 6.66 1.06
CA PHE A 61 -7.63 5.48 0.17
C PHE A 61 -7.25 4.18 0.87
N CYS A 62 -6.63 4.35 2.04
CA CYS A 62 -6.48 3.44 3.14
C CYS A 62 -6.56 4.30 4.42
#